data_AF-A0A7K4IKC3-F1
#
_entry.id   AF-A0A7K4IKC3-F1
#
_cell.length_a   1.000
_cell.length_b   1.000
_cell.length_c   1.000
_cell.angle_alpha   90.00
_cell.angle_beta   90.00
_cell.angle_gamma   90.00
#
_symmetry.space_group_name_H-M   'P 1'
#
loop_
_entity.id
_entity.type
_entity.pdbx_description
1 polymer ?
#
loop_
_entity_poly.entity_id
_entity_poly.type
_entity_poly.pdbx_seq_one_letter_code
_entity_poly.pdbx_strand_id
1 'polypeptide(L)'
;MERAKIKACIRLILEGKYPDVINLLKQNDKGSEISLGIRFAIEGIIDFASDRTKEAYLHDPKNLGRLRHLFRDRLKSVWSDDFDKDYFETWVYFISSLQRKTRSKSH
;
A
#
# COMPACT_ATOMS: atom_id res chain seq x y z
N MET A 1 13.32 -8.37 6.58
CA MET A 1 13.83 -7.05 6.16
C MET A 1 12.79 -6.33 5.29
N GLU A 2 12.27 -6.99 4.28
CA GLU A 2 11.25 -6.47 3.33
C GLU A 2 9.97 -5.93 3.99
N ARG A 3 9.37 -6.67 4.94
CA ARG A 3 8.20 -6.19 5.70
C ARG A 3 8.45 -4.88 6.46
N ALA A 4 9.67 -4.62 6.94
CA ALA A 4 9.98 -3.38 7.62
C ALA A 4 10.08 -2.21 6.63
N LYS A 5 10.66 -2.44 5.44
CA LYS A 5 10.68 -1.47 4.34
C LYS A 5 9.26 -1.13 3.86
N ILE A 6 8.40 -2.12 3.64
CA ILE A 6 6.98 -1.89 3.28
C ILE A 6 6.28 -1.02 4.33
N LYS A 7 6.43 -1.36 5.62
CA LYS A 7 5.84 -0.57 6.72
C LYS A 7 6.33 0.89 6.70
N ALA A 8 7.63 1.10 6.46
CA ALA A 8 8.20 2.44 6.36
C ALA A 8 7.62 3.21 5.16
N CYS A 9 7.55 2.59 3.98
CA CYS A 9 6.93 3.19 2.78
C CYS A 9 5.48 3.59 3.04
N ILE A 10 4.67 2.67 3.57
CA ILE A 10 3.25 2.92 3.88
C ILE A 10 3.11 4.06 4.89
N ARG A 11 3.96 4.11 5.92
CA ARG A 11 3.95 5.21 6.89
C ARG A 11 4.24 6.56 6.21
N LEU A 12 5.29 6.62 5.39
CA LEU A 12 5.67 7.83 4.67
C LEU A 12 4.57 8.29 3.69
N ILE A 13 3.93 7.36 2.96
CA ILE A 13 2.77 7.64 2.11
C ILE A 13 1.66 8.29 2.94
N LEU A 14 1.29 7.70 4.07
CA LEU A 14 0.25 8.25 4.94
C LEU A 14 0.62 9.62 5.52
N GLU A 15 1.90 9.96 5.59
CA GLU A 15 2.43 11.27 5.99
C GLU A 15 2.58 12.25 4.81
N GLY A 16 2.26 11.83 3.57
CA GLY A 16 2.43 12.65 2.36
C GLY A 16 3.88 12.81 1.89
N LYS A 17 4.82 12.02 2.44
CA LYS A 17 6.26 12.09 2.16
C LYS A 17 6.65 11.21 0.97
N TYR A 18 6.03 11.44 -0.18
CA TYR A 18 6.25 10.61 -1.38
C TYR A 18 7.69 10.58 -1.91
N PRO A 19 8.45 11.70 -1.93
CA PRO A 19 9.85 11.68 -2.37
C PRO A 19 10.73 10.73 -1.54
N ASP A 20 10.48 10.65 -0.24
CA ASP A 20 11.21 9.75 0.67
C ASP A 20 10.91 8.28 0.36
N VAL A 21 9.68 7.96 -0.03
CA VAL A 21 9.29 6.60 -0.46
C VAL A 21 10.05 6.22 -1.74
N ILE A 22 10.13 7.13 -2.72
CA ILE A 22 10.84 6.90 -3.98
C ILE A 22 12.33 6.65 -3.71
N ASN A 23 12.94 7.42 -2.80
CA ASN A 23 14.33 7.20 -2.40
C ASN A 23 14.52 5.84 -1.72
N LEU A 24 13.58 5.43 -0.87
CA LEU A 24 13.62 4.15 -0.18
C LEU A 24 13.45 2.96 -1.13
N LEU A 25 12.65 3.11 -2.19
CA LEU A 25 12.51 2.12 -3.27
C LEU A 25 13.76 2.03 -4.15
N LYS A 26 14.51 3.13 -4.33
CA LYS A 26 15.75 3.17 -5.13
C LYS A 26 16.96 2.59 -4.39
N GLN A 27 16.92 2.52 -3.07
CA GLN A 27 18.00 1.96 -2.25
C GLN A 27 18.04 0.42 -2.39
N ASN A 28 18.78 -0.03 -3.41
CA ASN A 28 19.16 -1.43 -3.57
C ASN A 28 20.32 -1.75 -2.61
N ASP A 29 20.01 -2.11 -1.37
CA ASP A 29 20.98 -2.80 -0.53
C ASP A 29 21.22 -4.18 -1.13
N LYS A 30 22.48 -4.51 -1.43
CA LYS A 30 22.90 -5.82 -1.96
C LYS A 30 22.25 -6.95 -1.14
N GLY A 31 21.22 -7.59 -1.68
CA GLY A 31 20.50 -8.71 -1.05
C GLY A 31 19.12 -8.41 -0.46
N SER A 32 18.54 -7.22 -0.63
CA SER A 32 17.16 -6.90 -0.16
C SER A 32 16.30 -6.22 -1.23
N GLU A 33 16.34 -6.76 -2.44
CA GLU A 33 15.50 -6.27 -3.54
C GLU A 33 14.03 -6.47 -3.16
N ILE A 34 13.27 -5.37 -3.13
CA ILE A 34 11.82 -5.42 -2.93
C ILE A 34 11.22 -6.12 -4.15
N SER A 35 10.30 -7.07 -3.93
CA SER A 35 9.65 -7.74 -5.05
C SER A 35 8.95 -6.76 -5.99
N LEU A 36 8.85 -7.11 -7.27
CA LEU A 36 8.18 -6.27 -8.27
C LEU A 36 6.72 -6.00 -7.89
N GLY A 37 6.02 -6.97 -7.29
CA GLY A 37 4.63 -6.82 -6.85
C GLY A 37 4.49 -5.74 -5.77
N ILE A 38 5.36 -5.77 -4.75
CA ILE A 38 5.40 -4.74 -3.71
C ILE A 38 5.73 -3.37 -4.32
N ARG A 39 6.73 -3.30 -5.20
CA ARG A 39 7.15 -2.05 -5.82
C ARG A 39 6.00 -1.40 -6.62
N PHE A 40 5.35 -2.18 -7.48
CA PHE A 40 4.21 -1.72 -8.27
C PHE A 40 3.03 -1.30 -7.39
N ALA A 41 2.77 -2.02 -6.30
CA ALA A 41 1.75 -1.61 -5.35
C ALA A 41 2.08 -0.28 -4.69
N ILE A 42 3.32 -0.07 -4.22
CA ILE A 42 3.74 1.18 -3.59
C ILE A 42 3.64 2.35 -4.57
N GLU A 43 4.13 2.20 -5.80
CA GLU A 43 4.03 3.22 -6.86
C GLU A 43 2.56 3.55 -7.15
N GLY A 44 1.71 2.54 -7.34
CA GLY A 44 0.27 2.74 -7.57
C GLY A 44 -0.46 3.39 -6.38
N ILE A 45 -0.05 3.11 -5.14
CA ILE A 45 -0.59 3.78 -3.96
C ILE A 45 -0.19 5.26 -3.93
N ILE A 46 1.05 5.60 -4.30
CA ILE A 46 1.51 7.00 -4.38
C ILE A 46 0.68 7.75 -5.42
N ASP A 47 0.50 7.17 -6.61
CA ASP A 47 -0.31 7.77 -7.67
C ASP A 47 -1.77 7.96 -7.22
N PHE A 48 -2.31 6.98 -6.49
CA PHE A 48 -3.66 7.06 -5.95
C PHE A 48 -3.79 8.13 -4.85
N ALA A 49 -2.80 8.25 -3.96
CA ALA A 49 -2.83 9.15 -2.82
C ALA A 49 -2.42 10.60 -3.15
N SER A 50 -1.64 10.80 -4.22
CA SER A 50 -1.26 12.14 -4.70
C SER A 50 -2.32 12.78 -5.61
N ASP A 51 -3.22 11.97 -6.17
CA ASP A 51 -4.32 12.43 -7.01
C ASP A 51 -5.51 12.95 -6.17
N ARG A 52 -5.67 14.27 -6.16
CA ARG A 52 -6.78 14.97 -5.47
C ARG A 52 -8.17 14.53 -5.92
N THR A 53 -8.32 14.02 -7.14
CA THR A 53 -9.61 13.51 -7.61
C THR A 53 -9.96 12.16 -6.98
N LYS A 54 -8.94 11.40 -6.58
CA LYS A 54 -9.07 10.09 -5.93
C LYS A 54 -9.03 10.18 -4.40
N GLU A 55 -8.52 11.28 -3.86
CA GLU A 55 -8.45 11.56 -2.41
C GLU A 55 -9.81 11.37 -1.70
N ALA A 56 -10.91 11.77 -2.33
CA ALA A 56 -12.26 11.57 -1.78
C ALA A 56 -12.57 10.10 -1.45
N TYR A 57 -12.04 9.15 -2.22
CA TYR A 57 -12.22 7.71 -1.96
C TYR A 57 -11.46 7.23 -0.72
N LEU A 58 -10.37 7.91 -0.33
CA LEU A 58 -9.63 7.62 0.91
C LEU A 58 -10.41 8.02 2.17
N HIS A 59 -11.41 8.88 2.02
CA HIS A 59 -12.25 9.36 3.12
C HIS A 59 -13.57 8.57 3.28
N ASP A 60 -13.88 7.64 2.38
CA ASP A 60 -15.06 6.77 2.49
C ASP A 60 -14.70 5.40 3.10
N PRO A 61 -15.01 5.15 4.38
CA PRO A 61 -14.67 3.89 5.04
C PRO A 61 -15.38 2.68 4.42
N LYS A 62 -16.57 2.85 3.85
CA LYS A 62 -17.34 1.75 3.24
C LYS A 62 -16.68 1.32 1.94
N ASN A 63 -16.31 2.27 1.08
CA ASN A 63 -15.62 1.96 -0.17
C ASN A 63 -14.23 1.37 0.06
N LEU A 64 -13.47 1.89 1.03
CA LEU A 64 -12.21 1.27 1.44
C LEU A 64 -12.40 -0.15 1.98
N GLY A 65 -13.47 -0.39 2.74
CA GLY A 65 -13.82 -1.73 3.22
C GLY A 65 -14.09 -2.71 2.08
N ARG A 66 -14.84 -2.28 1.07
CA ARG A 66 -15.14 -3.07 -0.14
C ARG A 66 -13.87 -3.36 -0.95
N LEU A 67 -13.03 -2.35 -1.18
CA LEU A 67 -11.78 -2.51 -1.92
C LEU A 67 -10.84 -3.50 -1.22
N ARG A 68 -10.71 -3.40 0.11
CA ARG A 68 -9.92 -4.35 0.90
C ARG A 68 -10.47 -5.78 0.79
N HIS A 69 -11.78 -5.94 0.78
CA HIS A 69 -12.41 -7.26 0.63
C HIS A 69 -12.11 -7.86 -0.73
N LEU A 70 -12.27 -7.08 -1.81
CA LEU A 70 -11.96 -7.50 -3.17
C LEU A 70 -10.49 -7.95 -3.32
N PHE A 71 -9.54 -7.20 -2.77
CA PHE A 71 -8.13 -7.61 -2.80
C PHE A 71 -7.86 -8.87 -1.98
N ARG A 72 -8.53 -9.04 -0.83
CA ARG A 72 -8.42 -10.28 -0.05
C ARG A 72 -8.99 -11.49 -0.77
N ASP A 73 -10.04 -11.31 -1.57
CA ASP A 73 -10.59 -12.41 -2.35
C ASP A 73 -9.70 -12.76 -3.54
N ARG A 74 -9.04 -11.76 -4.15
CA ARG A 74 -7.98 -12.00 -5.13
C ARG A 74 -6.83 -12.81 -4.54
N LEU A 75 -6.37 -12.52 -3.33
CA LEU A 75 -5.32 -13.30 -2.65
C LEU A 75 -5.67 -14.78 -2.41
N LYS A 76 -6.96 -15.13 -2.35
CA LYS A 76 -7.41 -16.53 -2.21
C LYS A 76 -7.48 -17.26 -3.55
N SER A 77 -7.34 -16.55 -4.66
CA SER A 77 -7.40 -17.13 -6.00
C SER A 77 -6.21 -18.07 -6.20
N VAL A 78 -6.50 -19.29 -6.67
CA VAL A 78 -5.46 -20.25 -7.08
C VAL A 78 -4.65 -19.73 -8.28
N TRP A 79 -5.19 -18.76 -9.01
CA TRP A 79 -4.54 -18.13 -10.15
C TRP A 79 -3.62 -16.97 -9.79
N SER A 80 -3.49 -16.61 -8.51
CA SER A 80 -2.59 -15.54 -8.10
C SER A 80 -1.16 -16.06 -7.96
N ASP A 81 -0.29 -15.52 -8.79
CA ASP A 81 1.15 -15.77 -8.73
C ASP A 81 1.80 -14.97 -7.57
N ASP A 82 3.12 -15.08 -7.43
CA ASP A 82 3.83 -14.41 -6.35
C ASP A 82 3.84 -12.87 -6.52
N PHE A 83 3.81 -12.37 -7.75
CA PHE A 83 3.66 -10.95 -8.02
C PHE A 83 2.30 -10.43 -7.52
N ASP A 84 1.22 -11.11 -7.89
CA ASP A 84 -0.14 -10.78 -7.48
C ASP A 84 -0.29 -10.78 -5.96
N LYS A 85 0.26 -11.81 -5.30
CA LYS A 85 0.21 -11.90 -3.83
C LYS A 85 0.85 -10.68 -3.19
N ASP A 86 2.08 -10.38 -3.59
CA ASP A 86 2.84 -9.24 -3.06
C ASP A 86 2.15 -7.90 -3.34
N TYR A 87 1.57 -7.75 -4.52
CA TYR A 87 0.82 -6.57 -4.93
C TYR A 87 -0.44 -6.37 -4.06
N PHE A 88 -1.31 -7.40 -4.00
CA PHE A 88 -2.58 -7.30 -3.26
C PHE A 88 -2.37 -7.26 -1.74
N GLU A 89 -1.39 -7.98 -1.19
CA GLU A 89 -1.06 -7.90 0.24
C GLU A 89 -0.64 -6.48 0.64
N THR A 90 0.19 -5.83 -0.19
CA THR A 90 0.66 -4.46 0.05
C THR A 90 -0.51 -3.47 0.06
N TRP A 91 -1.44 -3.57 -0.89
CA TRP A 91 -2.67 -2.78 -0.92
C TRP A 91 -3.58 -3.03 0.30
N VAL A 92 -3.79 -4.28 0.68
CA VAL A 92 -4.58 -4.63 1.87
C VAL A 92 -3.95 -4.03 3.13
N TYR A 93 -2.61 -4.06 3.22
CA TYR A 93 -1.88 -3.47 4.33
C TYR A 93 -2.01 -1.95 4.37
N PHE A 94 -1.94 -1.28 3.21
CA PHE A 94 -2.17 0.16 3.08
C PHE A 94 -3.55 0.55 3.60
N ILE A 95 -4.61 -0.06 3.04
CA ILE A 95 -6.00 0.27 3.42
C ILE A 95 -6.24 0.04 4.91
N SER A 96 -5.71 -1.06 5.46
CA SER A 96 -5.84 -1.37 6.89
C SER A 96 -5.10 -0.36 7.77
N SER A 97 -3.97 0.19 7.29
CA SER A 97 -3.19 1.20 8.01
C SER A 97 -3.85 2.57 7.95
N LEU A 98 -4.40 2.94 6.79
CA LEU A 98 -5.20 4.15 6.60
C LEU A 98 -6.43 4.14 7.53
N GLN A 99 -7.23 3.07 7.51
CA GLN A 99 -8.41 2.94 8.35
C GLN A 99 -8.08 3.06 9.84
N ARG A 100 -6.95 2.50 10.29
CA ARG A 100 -6.47 2.64 11.67
C ARG A 100 -6.12 4.10 11.99
N LYS A 101 -5.36 4.78 11.12
CA LYS A 101 -4.99 6.19 11.28
C LYS A 101 -6.20 7.11 11.37
N THR A 102 -7.21 6.89 10.52
CA THR A 102 -8.45 7.70 10.53
C THR A 102 -9.24 7.51 11.82
N ARG A 103 -9.39 6.27 12.32
CA ARG A 103 -10.05 5.99 13.61
C ARG A 103 -9.34 6.66 14.79
N SER A 104 -8.01 6.63 14.83
CA SER A 104 -7.23 7.26 15.91
C SER A 104 -7.30 8.79 15.92
N LYS A 105 -7.64 9.44 14.80
CA LYS A 105 -7.86 10.90 14.76
C LYS A 105 -9.28 11.32 15.16
N SER A 106 -10.19 10.36 15.33
CA SER A 106 -11.61 10.60 15.65
C SER A 106 -11.88 10.57 17.17
N HIS A 107 -10.84 10.39 17.97
CA HIS A 107 -10.84 10.30 19.44
C HIS A 107 -9.90 11.37 20.00
#